data_AF-A0A4Q3XV40-F1
#
_entry.id   AF-A0A4Q3XV40-F1
#
_cell.length_a   1.000
_cell.length_b   1.000
_cell.length_c   1.000
_cell.angle_alpha   90.00
_cell.angle_beta   90.00
_cell.angle_gamma   90.00
#
_symmetry.space_group_name_H-M   'P 1'
#
loop_
_entity.id
_entity.type
_entity.pdbx_description
1 polymer ?
#
loop_
_entity_poly.entity_id
_entity_poly.type
_entity_poly.pdbx_seq_one_letter_code
_entity_poly.pdbx_strand_id
1 'polypeptide(L)'
;MSDDEIAMIEELATFVGPALQPSSLNHNALSKPLREAPSIAHLSEYANALSNTLLAWRDATGGSGDISVRTWTGNTVPLGAAIITLGNPDEKNRIGDDSIIEELSASLNKVASYSAESFLTIPDVAVIDGNRIFLVKPLVMRFWMRRCAVEDANQLAIQLQALSRIRMQA
;
A
#
# COMPACT_ATOMS: atom_id res chain seq x y z
N MET A 1 25.09 0.18 7.49
CA MET A 1 23.72 -0.29 7.23
C MET A 1 22.85 0.93 7.11
N SER A 2 22.00 1.00 6.09
CA SER A 2 21.05 2.10 5.91
C SER A 2 19.86 1.96 6.88
N ASP A 3 19.13 3.04 7.11
CA ASP A 3 17.95 3.04 7.98
C ASP A 3 16.85 2.09 7.44
N ASP A 4 16.75 1.94 6.12
CA ASP A 4 15.85 0.96 5.50
C ASP A 4 16.30 -0.48 5.75
N GLU A 5 17.60 -0.76 5.68
CA GLU A 5 18.15 -2.09 5.99
C GLU A 5 17.89 -2.47 7.45
N ILE A 6 18.08 -1.52 8.38
CA ILE A 6 17.80 -1.73 9.80
C ILE A 6 16.30 -2.01 10.00
N ALA A 7 15.43 -1.18 9.43
CA ALA A 7 13.98 -1.35 9.55
C ALA A 7 13.50 -2.69 8.94
N MET A 8 14.06 -3.12 7.82
CA MET A 8 13.74 -4.43 7.21
C MET A 8 14.17 -5.60 8.09
N ILE A 9 15.33 -5.49 8.75
CA ILE A 9 15.83 -6.54 9.66
C ILE A 9 14.98 -6.58 10.94
N GLU A 10 14.63 -5.44 11.50
CA GLU A 10 13.75 -5.35 12.67
C GLU A 10 12.35 -5.89 12.37
N GLU A 11 11.80 -5.57 11.20
CA GLU A 11 10.52 -6.09 10.74
C GLU A 11 10.56 -7.62 10.59
N LEU A 12 11.64 -8.16 10.00
CA LEU A 12 11.82 -9.59 9.85
C LEU A 12 11.98 -10.29 11.21
N ALA A 13 12.75 -9.73 12.13
CA ALA A 13 12.91 -10.25 13.49
C ALA A 13 11.58 -10.23 14.26
N THR A 14 10.77 -9.18 14.09
CA THR A 14 9.51 -8.98 14.82
C THR A 14 8.38 -9.87 14.30
N PHE A 15 8.19 -9.92 12.98
CA PHE A 15 7.03 -10.58 12.38
C PHE A 15 7.30 -11.98 11.86
N VAL A 16 8.57 -12.29 11.53
CA VAL A 16 8.97 -13.59 10.98
C VAL A 16 9.76 -14.41 12.01
N GLY A 17 10.51 -13.77 12.89
CA GLY A 17 11.26 -14.40 13.97
C GLY A 17 10.43 -15.38 14.82
N PRO A 18 9.23 -14.99 15.31
CA PRO A 18 8.36 -15.89 16.06
C PRO A 18 7.91 -17.13 15.26
N ALA A 19 7.82 -17.02 13.93
CA ALA A 19 7.42 -18.10 13.03
C ALA A 19 8.57 -19.07 12.69
N LEU A 20 9.82 -18.59 12.68
CA LEU A 20 11.01 -19.38 12.33
C LEU A 20 11.59 -20.16 13.51
N GLN A 21 11.50 -19.62 14.73
CA GLN A 21 11.86 -20.32 15.97
C GLN A 21 10.72 -20.21 16.99
N PRO A 22 9.75 -21.15 16.94
CA PRO A 22 8.71 -21.24 17.95
C PRO A 22 9.34 -21.39 19.34
N SER A 23 9.15 -20.42 20.22
CA SER A 23 9.41 -20.62 21.66
C SER A 23 8.37 -21.55 22.31
N SER A 24 7.25 -21.81 21.60
CA SER A 24 6.34 -22.92 21.87
C SER A 24 5.68 -23.40 20.57
N LEU A 25 5.34 -24.69 20.45
CA LEU A 25 4.61 -25.30 19.34
C LEU A 25 3.12 -24.90 19.27
N ASN A 26 2.73 -23.77 19.87
CA ASN A 26 1.36 -23.30 19.83
C ASN A 26 1.10 -22.64 18.48
N HIS A 27 0.25 -23.24 17.65
CA HIS A 27 -0.03 -22.81 16.27
C HIS A 27 -0.48 -21.34 16.16
N ASN A 28 -1.09 -20.82 17.22
CA ASN A 28 -1.48 -19.42 17.38
C ASN A 28 -0.30 -18.44 17.49
N ALA A 29 0.83 -18.85 18.07
CA ALA A 29 2.02 -18.00 18.22
C ALA A 29 2.81 -17.86 16.91
N LEU A 30 2.62 -18.80 15.97
CA LEU A 30 3.40 -18.92 14.74
C LEU A 30 2.81 -18.19 13.52
N SER A 31 1.55 -17.80 13.57
CA SER A 31 0.82 -17.33 12.38
C SER A 31 -0.04 -16.09 12.57
N LYS A 32 -0.24 -15.62 13.81
CA LYS A 32 -1.16 -14.51 14.12
C LYS A 32 -0.68 -13.12 13.69
N PRO A 33 0.54 -12.65 14.00
CA PRO A 33 0.91 -11.24 13.79
C PRO A 33 0.79 -10.81 12.32
N LEU A 34 1.15 -11.70 11.39
CA LEU A 34 1.07 -11.45 9.95
C LEU A 34 -0.35 -11.52 9.38
N ARG A 35 -1.30 -12.14 10.11
CA ARG A 35 -2.70 -12.34 9.71
C ARG A 35 -3.67 -11.38 10.41
N GLU A 36 -3.20 -10.65 11.42
CA GLU A 36 -3.97 -9.62 12.12
C GLU A 36 -4.11 -8.35 11.29
N ALA A 37 -5.10 -7.51 11.63
CA ALA A 37 -5.27 -6.22 11.00
C ALA A 37 -4.11 -5.28 11.39
N PRO A 38 -3.60 -4.43 10.48
CA PRO A 38 -2.60 -3.43 10.81
C PRO A 38 -3.15 -2.41 11.82
N SER A 39 -2.27 -1.94 12.72
CA SER A 39 -2.58 -0.82 13.61
C SER A 39 -2.51 0.51 12.85
N ILE A 40 -3.04 1.59 13.42
CA ILE A 40 -2.89 2.95 12.87
C ILE A 40 -1.41 3.33 12.70
N ALA A 41 -0.54 2.88 13.62
CA ALA A 41 0.90 3.09 13.51
C ALA A 41 1.48 2.40 12.28
N HIS A 42 1.14 1.11 12.04
CA HIS A 42 1.58 0.37 10.85
C HIS A 42 1.10 1.04 9.55
N LEU A 43 -0.15 1.50 9.51
CA LEU A 43 -0.70 2.22 8.36
C LEU A 43 0.05 3.53 8.08
N SER A 44 0.41 4.26 9.13
CA SER A 44 1.19 5.50 9.04
C SER A 44 2.62 5.24 8.57
N GLU A 45 3.29 4.23 9.13
CA GLU A 45 4.64 3.82 8.72
C GLU A 45 4.69 3.38 7.26
N TYR A 46 3.71 2.56 6.84
CA TYR A 46 3.55 2.17 5.45
C TYR A 46 3.39 3.39 4.53
N ALA A 47 2.49 4.33 4.88
CA ALA A 47 2.26 5.53 4.07
C ALA A 47 3.52 6.39 3.94
N ASN A 48 4.24 6.59 5.04
CA ASN A 48 5.48 7.37 5.06
C ASN A 48 6.57 6.70 4.21
N ALA A 49 6.73 5.37 4.33
CA ALA A 49 7.70 4.63 3.54
C ALA A 49 7.38 4.70 2.04
N LEU A 50 6.12 4.46 1.66
CA LEU A 50 5.64 4.56 0.28
C LEU A 50 5.89 5.96 -0.28
N SER A 51 5.54 7.01 0.47
CA SER A 51 5.76 8.41 0.07
C SER A 51 7.24 8.70 -0.15
N ASN A 52 8.09 8.33 0.82
CA ASN A 52 9.53 8.59 0.76
C ASN A 52 10.19 7.86 -0.41
N THR A 53 9.84 6.61 -0.66
CA THR A 53 10.39 5.84 -1.78
C THR A 53 9.96 6.43 -3.13
N LEU A 54 8.69 6.84 -3.28
CA LEU A 54 8.22 7.51 -4.51
C LEU A 54 8.89 8.87 -4.72
N LEU A 55 9.09 9.65 -3.67
CA LEU A 55 9.84 10.92 -3.73
C LEU A 55 11.29 10.69 -4.16
N ALA A 56 11.96 9.65 -3.62
CA ALA A 56 13.31 9.29 -4.04
C ALA A 56 13.37 8.90 -5.52
N TRP A 57 12.39 8.15 -6.03
CA TRP A 57 12.27 7.84 -7.46
C TRP A 57 12.06 9.09 -8.32
N ARG A 58 11.18 10.01 -7.89
CA ARG A 58 10.97 11.30 -8.56
C ARG A 58 12.29 12.05 -8.68
N ASP A 59 13.02 12.18 -7.58
CA ASP A 59 14.28 12.94 -7.54
C ASP A 59 15.35 12.29 -8.41
N ALA A 60 15.47 10.96 -8.34
CA ALA A 60 16.44 10.20 -9.15
C ALA A 60 16.16 10.26 -10.66
N THR A 61 14.90 10.47 -11.05
CA THR A 61 14.48 10.57 -12.46
C THR A 61 14.37 12.02 -12.95
N GLY A 62 14.75 13.01 -12.12
CA GLY A 62 14.67 14.44 -12.46
C GLY A 62 13.24 14.98 -12.51
N GLY A 63 12.28 14.28 -11.91
CA GLY A 63 10.91 14.73 -11.76
C GLY A 63 10.78 15.87 -10.74
N SER A 64 9.60 16.50 -10.71
CA SER A 64 9.27 17.58 -9.77
C SER A 64 7.81 17.51 -9.33
N GLY A 65 7.44 18.29 -8.32
CA GLY A 65 6.10 18.27 -7.71
C GLY A 65 6.02 17.38 -6.47
N ASP A 66 5.04 17.64 -5.60
CA ASP A 66 4.92 16.94 -4.32
C ASP A 66 4.23 15.56 -4.46
N ILE A 67 4.49 14.66 -3.52
CA ILE A 67 3.84 13.35 -3.43
C ILE A 67 3.44 13.15 -1.97
N SER A 68 2.14 12.99 -1.73
CA SER A 68 1.61 12.71 -0.40
C SER A 68 0.84 11.41 -0.40
N VAL A 69 0.90 10.67 0.72
CA VAL A 69 0.21 9.40 0.89
C VAL A 69 -0.66 9.46 2.13
N ARG A 70 -1.92 9.05 2.00
CA ARG A 70 -2.85 8.83 3.13
C ARG A 70 -3.40 7.42 3.10
N THR A 71 -3.79 6.89 4.26
CA THR A 71 -4.45 5.59 4.33
C THR A 71 -5.95 5.74 4.60
N TRP A 72 -6.70 4.79 4.07
CA TRP A 72 -8.12 4.58 4.37
C TRP A 72 -8.33 3.10 4.74
N THR A 73 -9.30 2.85 5.61
CA THR A 73 -9.69 1.51 6.05
C THR A 73 -11.19 1.35 5.99
N GLY A 74 -11.66 0.21 5.48
CA GLY A 74 -13.06 -0.15 5.45
C GLY A 74 -13.63 -0.45 6.83
N ASN A 75 -14.79 0.14 7.12
CA ASN A 75 -15.53 -0.16 8.36
C ASN A 75 -16.32 -1.49 8.26
N THR A 76 -16.74 -1.86 7.06
CA THR A 76 -17.64 -3.01 6.79
C THR A 76 -17.02 -4.08 5.91
N VAL A 77 -15.83 -3.83 5.35
CA VAL A 77 -15.10 -4.75 4.48
C VAL A 77 -13.64 -4.84 4.95
N PRO A 78 -12.98 -6.01 4.85
CA PRO A 78 -11.60 -6.20 5.31
C PRO A 78 -10.58 -5.67 4.28
N LEU A 79 -10.80 -4.44 3.80
CA LEU A 79 -9.99 -3.77 2.79
C LEU A 79 -9.49 -2.43 3.33
N GLY A 80 -8.33 -2.00 2.85
CA GLY A 80 -7.84 -0.64 3.01
C GLY A 80 -7.25 -0.13 1.70
N ALA A 81 -6.91 1.14 1.67
CA ALA A 81 -6.26 1.75 0.53
C ALA A 81 -5.15 2.71 0.96
N ALA A 82 -4.04 2.71 0.25
CA ALA A 82 -3.08 3.82 0.26
C ALA A 82 -3.41 4.75 -0.90
N ILE A 83 -3.71 6.00 -0.58
CA ILE A 83 -4.14 7.04 -1.50
C ILE A 83 -2.98 7.98 -1.72
N ILE A 84 -2.35 7.85 -2.87
CA ILE A 84 -1.22 8.66 -3.32
C ILE A 84 -1.80 9.85 -4.07
N THR A 85 -1.39 11.07 -3.72
CA THR A 85 -1.75 12.30 -4.42
C THR A 85 -0.49 12.94 -4.99
N LEU A 86 -0.50 13.22 -6.29
CA LEU A 86 0.59 13.85 -7.02
C LEU A 86 0.33 15.35 -7.21
N GLY A 87 1.33 16.18 -6.98
CA GLY A 87 1.22 17.65 -7.10
C GLY A 87 0.85 18.33 -5.78
N ASN A 88 0.46 19.61 -5.86
CA ASN A 88 0.30 20.45 -4.67
C ASN A 88 -0.90 20.00 -3.79
N PRO A 89 -0.71 19.72 -2.49
CA PRO A 89 -1.79 19.31 -1.58
C PRO A 89 -2.94 20.34 -1.43
N ASP A 90 -2.75 21.57 -1.94
CA ASP A 90 -3.76 22.64 -1.95
C ASP A 90 -4.94 22.42 -2.92
N GLU A 91 -4.94 21.35 -3.72
CA GLU A 91 -6.19 20.86 -4.29
C GLU A 91 -7.07 20.33 -3.14
N LYS A 92 -7.82 21.28 -2.56
CA LYS A 92 -9.00 21.05 -1.70
C LYS A 92 -9.67 19.78 -2.20
N ASN A 93 -9.73 18.73 -1.38
CA ASN A 93 -10.98 18.00 -1.17
C ASN A 93 -10.80 16.90 -0.11
N ARG A 94 -11.59 17.11 0.94
CA ARG A 94 -12.04 16.14 1.94
C ARG A 94 -12.15 14.74 1.32
N ILE A 95 -11.27 13.82 1.69
CA ILE A 95 -11.63 12.40 1.70
C ILE A 95 -12.35 12.21 3.02
N GLY A 96 -13.59 12.71 3.04
CA GLY A 96 -14.52 12.55 4.14
C GLY A 96 -15.87 12.08 3.62
N ASP A 97 -15.88 11.47 2.43
CA ASP A 97 -17.10 11.00 1.80
C ASP A 97 -16.83 9.60 1.25
N ASP A 98 -17.75 8.68 1.56
CA ASP A 98 -17.72 7.28 1.15
C ASP A 98 -17.83 7.09 -0.38
N SER A 99 -17.80 8.17 -1.17
CA SER A 99 -17.89 8.18 -2.63
C SER A 99 -16.72 7.46 -3.32
N ILE A 100 -15.49 7.57 -2.78
CA ILE A 100 -14.34 6.77 -3.23
C ILE A 100 -14.63 5.27 -3.03
N ILE A 101 -15.40 4.91 -2.01
CA ILE A 101 -15.81 3.54 -1.75
C ILE A 101 -16.95 3.10 -2.64
N GLU A 102 -17.90 3.96 -2.99
CA GLU A 102 -18.89 3.64 -4.01
C GLU A 102 -18.23 3.39 -5.36
N GLU A 103 -17.29 4.23 -5.77
CA GLU A 103 -16.60 4.11 -7.05
C GLU A 103 -15.64 2.93 -7.10
N LEU A 104 -14.88 2.70 -6.03
CA LEU A 104 -14.01 1.55 -5.89
C LEU A 104 -14.81 0.26 -5.76
N SER A 105 -15.86 0.22 -4.93
CA SER A 105 -16.73 -0.95 -4.78
C SER A 105 -17.51 -1.23 -6.07
N ALA A 106 -17.96 -0.22 -6.81
CA ALA A 106 -18.60 -0.41 -8.11
C ALA A 106 -17.61 -0.94 -9.16
N SER A 107 -16.38 -0.45 -9.16
CA SER A 107 -15.32 -0.92 -10.07
C SER A 107 -14.89 -2.35 -9.72
N LEU A 108 -14.74 -2.66 -8.44
CA LEU A 108 -14.42 -4.00 -7.95
C LEU A 108 -15.58 -4.97 -8.21
N ASN A 109 -16.85 -4.59 -7.97
CA ASN A 109 -18.02 -5.42 -8.27
C ASN A 109 -18.18 -5.71 -9.77
N LYS A 110 -17.73 -4.79 -10.65
CA LYS A 110 -17.71 -5.02 -12.11
C LYS A 110 -16.62 -6.01 -12.55
N VAL A 111 -15.49 -6.04 -11.85
CA VAL A 111 -14.36 -6.93 -12.16
C VAL A 111 -14.50 -8.28 -11.46
N ALA A 112 -15.20 -8.32 -10.34
CA ALA A 112 -15.24 -9.49 -9.47
C ALA A 112 -16.68 -9.96 -9.19
N SER A 113 -17.09 -11.00 -9.91
CA SER A 113 -17.98 -12.03 -9.34
C SER A 113 -17.22 -12.94 -8.36
N TYR A 114 -16.29 -12.38 -7.57
CA TYR A 114 -15.39 -13.12 -6.68
C TYR A 114 -15.73 -12.84 -5.22
N SER A 115 -15.74 -13.90 -4.41
CA SER A 115 -15.98 -13.86 -2.97
C SER A 115 -14.91 -13.05 -2.22
N ALA A 116 -15.23 -12.49 -1.05
CA ALA A 116 -14.28 -11.80 -0.17
C ALA A 116 -12.98 -12.59 0.10
N GLU A 117 -13.04 -13.93 0.06
CA GLU A 117 -11.89 -14.82 0.19
C GLU A 117 -10.89 -14.72 -0.99
N SER A 118 -11.37 -14.41 -2.20
CA SER A 118 -10.51 -14.22 -3.38
C SER A 118 -9.68 -12.94 -3.29
N PHE A 119 -10.16 -11.92 -2.57
CA PHE A 119 -9.38 -10.70 -2.34
C PHE A 119 -8.16 -10.93 -1.43
N LEU A 120 -8.16 -11.97 -0.61
CA LEU A 120 -6.95 -12.38 0.13
C LEU A 120 -5.84 -12.95 -0.77
N THR A 121 -6.17 -13.24 -2.03
CA THR A 121 -5.26 -13.80 -3.05
C THR A 121 -4.89 -12.83 -4.16
N ILE A 122 -5.60 -11.71 -4.32
CA ILE A 122 -5.23 -10.64 -5.25
C ILE A 122 -4.27 -9.71 -4.50
N PRO A 123 -3.01 -9.59 -4.94
CA PRO A 123 -1.96 -8.94 -4.14
C PRO A 123 -2.29 -7.46 -3.91
N ASP A 124 -2.56 -6.69 -4.97
CA ASP A 124 -2.87 -5.25 -4.90
C ASP A 124 -3.63 -4.80 -6.15
N VAL A 125 -4.62 -3.90 -6.00
CA VAL A 125 -5.30 -3.25 -7.13
C VAL A 125 -4.95 -1.77 -7.15
N ALA A 126 -4.32 -1.31 -8.24
CA ALA A 126 -4.03 0.09 -8.47
C ALA A 126 -5.12 0.73 -9.36
N VAL A 127 -5.76 1.79 -8.88
CA VAL A 127 -6.72 2.60 -9.65
C VAL A 127 -6.19 4.02 -9.75
N ILE A 128 -6.23 4.60 -10.94
CA ILE A 128 -5.79 5.99 -11.20
C ILE A 128 -7.02 6.84 -11.49
N ASP A 129 -7.17 7.94 -10.77
CA ASP A 129 -8.18 8.97 -11.02
C ASP A 129 -7.52 10.36 -10.92
N GLY A 130 -7.41 11.04 -12.06
CA GLY A 130 -6.75 12.34 -12.15
C GLY A 130 -5.31 12.31 -11.62
N ASN A 131 -5.06 13.06 -10.55
CA ASN A 131 -3.76 13.13 -9.86
C ASN A 131 -3.66 12.17 -8.66
N ARG A 132 -4.63 11.27 -8.48
CA ARG A 132 -4.67 10.32 -7.38
C ARG A 132 -4.47 8.89 -7.87
N ILE A 133 -3.75 8.12 -7.08
CA ILE A 133 -3.55 6.69 -7.27
C ILE A 133 -3.99 5.97 -5.99
N PHE A 134 -4.92 5.04 -6.14
CA PHE A 134 -5.45 4.22 -5.05
C PHE A 134 -4.83 2.83 -5.14
N LEU A 135 -4.00 2.48 -4.16
CA LEU A 135 -3.50 1.12 -3.97
C LEU A 135 -4.38 0.41 -2.96
N VAL A 136 -5.29 -0.42 -3.44
CA VAL A 136 -6.23 -1.17 -2.62
C VAL A 136 -5.59 -2.47 -2.17
N LYS A 137 -5.61 -2.71 -0.87
CA LYS A 137 -4.97 -3.86 -0.22
C LYS A 137 -5.92 -4.57 0.76
N PRO A 138 -5.78 -5.89 0.96
CA PRO A 138 -6.40 -6.56 2.09
C PRO A 138 -5.93 -5.93 3.41
N LEU A 139 -6.84 -5.77 4.37
CA LEU A 139 -6.53 -5.18 5.68
C LEU A 139 -5.88 -6.20 6.62
N VAL A 140 -4.75 -6.75 6.19
CA VAL A 140 -3.98 -7.81 6.87
C VAL A 140 -2.51 -7.41 6.90
N MET A 141 -1.88 -7.46 8.08
CA MET A 141 -0.57 -6.85 8.39
C MET A 141 0.52 -7.15 7.36
N ARG A 142 0.56 -8.37 6.82
CA ARG A 142 1.56 -8.76 5.80
C ARG A 142 1.57 -7.91 4.52
N PHE A 143 0.54 -7.12 4.26
CA PHE A 143 0.46 -6.22 3.10
C PHE A 143 0.80 -4.76 3.44
N TRP A 144 0.93 -4.43 4.73
CA TRP A 144 1.11 -3.08 5.26
C TRP A 144 2.45 -2.91 5.98
N MET A 145 3.38 -3.83 5.74
CA MET A 145 4.74 -3.75 6.22
C MET A 145 5.56 -2.72 5.45
N ARG A 146 6.63 -2.18 6.06
CA ARG A 146 7.50 -1.19 5.42
C ARG A 146 8.12 -1.73 4.13
N ARG A 147 8.58 -2.98 4.13
CA ARG A 147 9.13 -3.60 2.91
C ARG A 147 8.09 -3.69 1.78
N CYS A 148 6.82 -3.90 2.12
CA CYS A 148 5.74 -3.90 1.12
C CYS A 148 5.59 -2.50 0.54
N ALA A 149 5.56 -1.46 1.38
CA ALA A 149 5.50 -0.07 0.92
C ALA A 149 6.63 0.28 -0.07
N VAL A 150 7.85 -0.17 0.20
CA VAL A 150 9.01 0.03 -0.69
C VAL A 150 8.83 -0.72 -2.01
N GLU A 151 8.39 -1.99 -1.97
CA GLU A 151 8.15 -2.77 -3.18
C GLU A 151 7.02 -2.20 -4.02
N ASP A 152 5.91 -1.81 -3.39
CA ASP A 152 4.76 -1.18 -4.04
C ASP A 152 5.17 0.14 -4.72
N ALA A 153 5.98 0.95 -4.05
CA ALA A 153 6.55 2.17 -4.61
C ALA A 153 7.40 1.89 -5.86
N ASN A 154 8.27 0.88 -5.79
CA ASN A 154 9.14 0.49 -6.90
C ASN A 154 8.32 0.00 -8.09
N GLN A 155 7.37 -0.91 -7.87
CA GLN A 155 6.49 -1.41 -8.93
C GLN A 155 5.69 -0.27 -9.58
N LEU A 156 5.13 0.64 -8.77
CA LEU A 156 4.38 1.77 -9.27
C LEU A 156 5.25 2.72 -10.09
N ALA A 157 6.46 3.05 -9.62
CA ALA A 157 7.40 3.91 -10.33
C ALA A 157 7.77 3.33 -11.71
N ILE A 158 8.04 2.02 -11.78
CA ILE A 158 8.33 1.32 -13.03
C ILE A 158 7.14 1.39 -14.00
N GLN A 159 5.91 1.14 -13.51
CA GLN A 159 4.69 1.20 -14.32
C GLN A 159 4.44 2.62 -14.85
N LEU A 160 4.57 3.65 -14.01
CA LEU A 160 4.41 5.04 -14.41
C LEU A 160 5.45 5.46 -15.46
N GLN A 161 6.70 5.01 -15.32
CA GLN A 161 7.74 5.27 -16.31
C GLN A 161 7.46 4.56 -17.64
N ALA A 162 6.93 3.34 -17.62
CA ALA A 162 6.54 2.63 -18.84
C ALA A 162 5.40 3.36 -19.57
N LEU A 163 4.38 3.82 -18.84
CA LEU A 163 3.25 4.56 -19.39
C LEU A 163 3.67 5.92 -19.97
N SER A 164 4.58 6.64 -19.32
CA SER A 164 5.07 7.93 -19.83
C SER A 164 5.82 7.78 -21.16
N ARG A 165 6.61 6.71 -21.32
CA ARG A 165 7.29 6.40 -22.59
C ARG A 165 6.31 6.11 -23.73
N ILE A 166 5.26 5.35 -23.47
CA ILE A 166 4.22 5.07 -24.48
C ILE A 166 3.54 6.37 -24.92
N ARG A 167 3.21 7.26 -23.99
CA ARG A 167 2.58 8.55 -24.29
C ARG A 167 3.48 9.50 -25.08
N MET A 168 4.81 9.42 -24.93
CA MET A 168 5.76 10.22 -25.71
C MET A 168 5.97 9.70 -27.14
N GLN A 169 5.56 8.46 -27.44
CA GLN A 169 5.71 7.83 -28.76
C GLN A 169 4.43 7.89 -29.61
N ALA A 170 3.29 8.28 -29.01
CA ALA A 170 2.00 8.47 -29.66
C ALA A 170 1.78 9.95 -30.04
#